data_AF-A0A940CMZ6-F1
#
_entry.id   AF-A0A940CMZ6-F1
#
_cell.length_a   1.000
_cell.length_b   1.000
_cell.length_c   1.000
_cell.angle_alpha   90.00
_cell.angle_beta   90.00
_cell.angle_gamma   90.00
#
_symmetry.space_group_name_H-M   'P 1'
#
loop_
_entity.id
_entity.type
_entity.pdbx_description
1 polymer ?
#
loop_
_entity_poly.entity_id
_entity_poly.type
_entity_poly.pdbx_seq_one_letter_code
_entity_poly.pdbx_strand_id
1 'polypeptide(L)' 'GGRYTGGLFVGKFIKTLTFQRMTKEANKIVGATAARLGRAEGMEAHARTGDIRLKKYGHTQ' A
#
# COMPACT_ATOMS: atom_id res chain seq x y z
N GLY A 1 26.22 -21.73 -3.26
CA GLY A 1 26.09 -20.32 -3.67
C GLY A 1 25.01 -20.10 -4.71
N GLY A 2 25.15 -20.62 -5.91
CA GLY A 2 24.33 -20.25 -7.08
C GLY A 2 22.82 -20.57 -7.08
N ARG A 3 22.25 -21.20 -6.04
CA ARG A 3 20.81 -21.51 -5.99
C ARG A 3 19.93 -20.29 -5.68
N TYR A 4 20.48 -19.31 -4.93
CA TYR A 4 19.72 -18.15 -4.44
C TYR A 4 20.42 -16.81 -4.69
N THR A 5 21.55 -16.82 -5.40
CA THR A 5 22.33 -15.62 -5.73
C THR A 5 22.61 -15.58 -7.22
N GLY A 6 22.27 -14.47 -7.88
CA GLY A 6 22.73 -14.20 -9.24
C GLY A 6 24.21 -13.79 -9.27
N GLY A 7 24.88 -14.08 -10.39
CA GLY A 7 26.24 -13.60 -10.71
C GLY A 7 26.31 -12.06 -10.78
N LEU A 8 27.51 -11.50 -10.97
CA LEU A 8 27.67 -10.04 -11.07
C LEU A 8 26.96 -9.51 -12.33
N PHE A 9 26.11 -8.49 -12.15
CA PHE A 9 25.39 -7.80 -13.21
C PHE A 9 25.01 -6.39 -12.75
N VAL A 10 24.59 -5.51 -13.66
CA VAL A 10 24.27 -4.10 -13.38
C VAL A 10 23.25 -3.91 -12.25
N GLY A 11 22.31 -4.85 -12.09
CA GLY A 11 21.30 -4.82 -11.04
C GLY A 11 21.87 -4.84 -9.61
N LYS A 12 23.14 -5.28 -9.42
CA LYS A 12 23.81 -5.21 -8.10
C LYS A 12 24.24 -3.79 -7.71
N PHE A 13 24.22 -2.83 -8.63
CA PHE A 13 24.59 -1.44 -8.39
C PHE A 13 23.39 -0.48 -8.35
N ILE A 14 22.16 -1.00 -8.51
CA ILE A 14 20.93 -0.22 -8.43
C ILE A 14 19.97 -0.84 -7.40
N LYS A 15 19.02 -0.04 -6.90
CA LYS A 15 17.97 -0.49 -5.99
C LYS A 15 16.61 -0.43 -6.68
N THR A 16 15.82 -1.50 -6.58
CA THR A 16 14.41 -1.48 -7.00
C THR A 16 13.60 -0.67 -6.00
N LEU A 17 12.98 0.41 -6.47
CA LEU A 17 12.08 1.25 -5.68
C LEU A 17 10.66 1.11 -6.21
N THR A 18 9.74 0.69 -5.35
CA THR A 18 8.31 0.68 -5.67
C THR A 18 7.69 2.03 -5.35
N PHE A 19 6.85 2.55 -6.25
CA PHE A 19 6.03 3.72 -6.01
C PHE A 19 4.58 3.43 -6.40
N GLN A 20 3.64 4.13 -5.76
CA GLN A 20 2.22 4.00 -6.04
C GLN A 20 1.52 5.35 -5.96
N ARG A 21 0.56 5.57 -6.84
CA ARG A 21 -0.31 6.74 -6.87
C ARG A 21 -1.74 6.26 -7.07
N MET A 22 -2.67 6.80 -6.32
CA MET A 22 -4.10 6.47 -6.47
C MET A 22 -4.92 7.70 -6.85
N THR A 23 -5.96 7.50 -7.63
CA THR A 23 -6.99 8.52 -7.87
C THR A 23 -7.97 8.57 -6.68
N LYS A 24 -8.85 9.58 -6.64
CA LYS A 24 -9.88 9.68 -5.60
C LYS A 24 -10.89 8.55 -5.71
N GLU A 25 -11.18 8.09 -6.92
CA GLU A 25 -12.13 7.01 -7.21
C GLU A 25 -11.57 5.67 -6.72
N ALA A 26 -10.27 5.42 -6.96
CA ALA A 26 -9.59 4.23 -6.46
C ALA A 26 -9.60 4.14 -4.92
N ASN A 27 -9.57 5.29 -4.22
CA ASN A 27 -9.63 5.34 -2.76
C ASN A 27 -10.90 4.68 -2.19
N LYS A 28 -12.02 4.65 -2.92
CA LYS A 28 -13.26 4.00 -2.47
C LYS A 28 -13.03 2.53 -2.10
N ILE A 29 -12.36 1.79 -2.97
CA ILE A 29 -12.12 0.36 -2.78
C ILE A 29 -10.86 0.15 -1.91
N VAL A 30 -9.75 0.82 -2.25
CA VAL A 30 -8.46 0.60 -1.58
C VAL A 30 -8.50 1.08 -0.13
N GLY A 31 -9.04 2.27 0.12
CA GLY A 31 -9.13 2.84 1.46
C GLY A 31 -10.02 2.02 2.38
N ALA A 32 -11.18 1.54 1.89
CA ALA A 32 -12.10 0.71 2.68
C ALA A 32 -11.48 -0.65 3.01
N THR A 33 -10.83 -1.28 2.02
CA THR A 33 -10.14 -2.55 2.21
C THR A 33 -8.99 -2.43 3.21
N ALA A 34 -8.12 -1.42 3.03
CA ALA A 34 -7.00 -1.17 3.94
C ALA A 34 -7.48 -0.84 5.36
N ALA A 35 -8.58 -0.08 5.51
CA ALA A 35 -9.13 0.22 6.82
C ALA A 35 -9.69 -1.02 7.52
N ARG A 36 -10.34 -1.93 6.78
CA ARG A 36 -10.82 -3.20 7.34
C ARG A 36 -9.66 -4.10 7.75
N LEU A 37 -8.64 -4.24 6.91
CA LEU A 37 -7.44 -5.04 7.21
C LEU A 37 -6.68 -4.48 8.41
N GLY A 38 -6.44 -3.16 8.44
CA GLY A 38 -5.76 -2.51 9.55
C GLY A 38 -6.46 -2.74 10.89
N ARG A 39 -7.79 -2.73 10.94
CA ARG A 39 -8.52 -3.06 12.18
C ARG A 39 -8.39 -4.54 12.55
N ALA A 40 -8.46 -5.44 11.57
CA ALA A 40 -8.27 -6.89 11.81
C ALA A 40 -6.86 -7.21 12.34
N GLU A 41 -5.86 -6.41 11.95
CA GLU A 41 -4.47 -6.53 12.38
C GLU A 41 -4.15 -5.73 13.67
N GLY A 42 -5.12 -5.01 14.24
CA GLY A 42 -4.92 -4.17 15.43
C GLY A 42 -4.20 -2.82 15.17
N MET A 43 -4.07 -2.42 13.91
CA MET A 43 -3.39 -1.20 13.45
C MET A 43 -4.37 -0.01 13.27
N GLU A 44 -5.00 0.45 14.34
CA GLU A 44 -6.08 1.47 14.27
C GLU A 44 -5.68 2.78 13.57
N ALA A 45 -4.44 3.26 13.78
CA ALA A 45 -3.96 4.47 13.11
C ALA A 45 -3.85 4.31 11.57
N HIS A 46 -3.47 3.12 11.10
CA HIS A 46 -3.45 2.80 9.67
C HIS A 46 -4.87 2.77 9.12
N ALA A 47 -5.82 2.19 9.88
CA ALA A 47 -7.21 2.13 9.47
C ALA A 47 -7.85 3.53 9.34
N ARG A 48 -7.66 4.38 10.35
CA ARG A 48 -8.16 5.76 10.35
C ARG A 48 -7.64 6.59 9.19
N THR A 49 -6.41 6.33 8.75
CA THR A 49 -5.81 7.01 7.59
C THR A 49 -6.65 6.77 6.31
N GLY A 50 -7.21 5.56 6.17
CA GLY A 50 -8.17 5.21 5.10
C GLY A 50 -9.53 5.87 5.30
N ASP A 51 -10.11 5.74 6.50
CA ASP A 51 -11.43 6.31 6.82
C ASP A 51 -11.51 7.82 6.58
N ILE A 52 -10.46 8.56 6.99
CA ILE A 52 -10.39 10.01 6.81
C ILE A 52 -10.45 10.37 5.32
N ARG A 53 -9.78 9.61 4.45
CA ARG A 53 -9.79 9.87 3.00
C ARG A 53 -11.11 9.44 2.36
N LEU A 54 -11.71 8.34 2.81
CA LEU A 54 -13.06 7.94 2.39
C LEU A 54 -14.07 9.04 2.70
N LYS A 55 -14.06 9.56 3.94
CA LYS A 55 -14.89 10.69 4.34
C LYS A 55 -14.62 11.95 3.53
N LYS A 56 -13.34 12.32 3.36
CA LYS A 56 -12.93 13.50 2.60
C LYS A 56 -13.43 13.48 1.15
N TYR A 57 -13.50 12.32 0.53
CA TYR A 57 -13.89 12.18 -0.88
C TYR A 57 -15.34 11.73 -1.08
N GLY A 58 -16.14 11.68 -0.02
CA GLY A 58 -17.57 11.34 -0.10
C GLY A 58 -17.85 9.87 -0.40
N HIS A 59 -16.92 8.98 -0.08
CA HIS A 59 -17.05 7.52 -0.27
C HIS A 59 -17.58 6.78 0.97
N THR A 60 -18.06 7.52 1.97
CA THR A 60 -18.67 6.93 3.17
C THR A 60 -19.95 6.20 2.80
N GLN A 61 -19.96 4.91 3.09
CA GLN A 61 -21.15 4.04 3.06
C GLN A 61 -22.01 4.33 4.30
#